data_AF-A0A2I0U1T2-F1
#
_entry.id   AF-A0A2I0U1T2-F1
#
_cell.length_a   1.000
_cell.length_b   1.000
_cell.length_c   1.000
_cell.angle_alpha   90.00
_cell.angle_beta   90.00
_cell.angle_gamma   90.00
#
_symmetry.space_group_name_H-M   'P 1'
#
loop_
_entity.id
_entity.type
_entity.pdbx_description
1 polymer ?
#
loop_
_entity_poly.entity_id
_entity_poly.type
_entity_poly.pdbx_seq_one_letter_code
_entity_poly.pdbx_strand_id
1 'polypeptide(L)'
;MHQQCALAAQKANRTLGCIKRSVANRSREVILPFYSAFVRPHQEYCVQLWSPQHRKDMDLLERVQRRATKMIRGLEHLSCEDKLRELGLSSLEKRKLQGNLIMVFQYLKGAYSRDGEELFIRE
;
A
#
# COMPACT_ATOMS: atom_id res chain seq x y z
N MET A 1 -14.67 -1.67 7.95
CA MET A 1 -13.34 -1.35 7.36
C MET A 1 -12.63 -2.56 6.76
N HIS A 2 -12.71 -3.76 7.35
CA HIS A 2 -12.17 -5.02 6.81
C HIS A 2 -12.54 -5.27 5.32
N GLN A 3 -13.82 -5.06 4.96
CA GLN A 3 -14.29 -5.22 3.58
C GLN A 3 -13.57 -4.29 2.58
N GLN A 4 -13.22 -3.06 2.97
CA GLN A 4 -12.50 -2.14 2.09
C GLN A 4 -11.08 -2.62 1.82
N CYS A 5 -10.39 -3.15 2.85
CA CYS A 5 -9.07 -3.75 2.70
C CYS A 5 -9.12 -4.95 1.74
N ALA A 6 -10.15 -5.79 1.87
CA ALA A 6 -10.38 -6.92 0.97
C ALA A 6 -10.61 -6.47 -0.48
N LEU A 7 -11.45 -5.46 -0.71
CA LEU A 7 -11.72 -4.92 -2.04
C LEU A 7 -10.48 -4.26 -2.66
N ALA A 8 -9.72 -3.50 -1.88
CA ALA A 8 -8.46 -2.89 -2.30
C ALA A 8 -7.44 -3.96 -2.69
N ALA A 9 -7.25 -4.98 -1.85
CA ALA A 9 -6.38 -6.11 -2.14
C ALA A 9 -6.83 -6.88 -3.39
N GLN A 10 -8.14 -7.05 -3.60
CA GLN A 10 -8.68 -7.72 -4.78
C GLN A 10 -8.39 -6.93 -6.06
N LYS A 11 -8.64 -5.61 -6.07
CA LYS A 11 -8.33 -4.73 -7.22
C LYS A 11 -6.83 -4.77 -7.53
N ALA A 12 -5.99 -4.59 -6.52
CA ALA A 12 -4.54 -4.62 -6.66
C ALA A 12 -4.03 -5.98 -7.20
N ASN A 13 -4.60 -7.10 -6.72
CA ASN A 13 -4.26 -8.43 -7.22
C ASN A 13 -4.70 -8.67 -8.67
N ARG A 14 -5.85 -8.14 -9.10
CA ARG A 14 -6.30 -8.22 -10.50
C ARG A 14 -5.31 -7.48 -11.40
N THR A 15 -4.95 -6.24 -11.04
CA THR A 15 -3.95 -5.44 -11.76
C THR A 15 -2.61 -6.16 -11.84
N LEU A 16 -2.13 -6.71 -10.72
CA LEU A 16 -0.88 -7.47 -10.68
C LEU A 16 -0.95 -8.76 -11.54
N GLY A 17 -2.12 -9.41 -11.58
CA GLY A 17 -2.37 -10.56 -12.47
C GLY A 17 -2.31 -10.18 -13.95
N CYS A 18 -2.80 -8.99 -14.32
CA CYS A 18 -2.66 -8.46 -15.67
C CYS A 18 -1.20 -8.19 -16.02
N ILE A 19 -0.45 -7.47 -15.17
CA ILE A 19 0.99 -7.22 -15.34
C ILE A 19 1.76 -8.55 -15.49
N LYS A 20 1.40 -9.55 -14.67
CA LYS A 20 2.00 -10.89 -14.76
C LYS A 20 1.73 -11.56 -16.10
N ARG A 21 0.58 -11.34 -16.75
CA ARG A 21 0.29 -11.97 -18.05
C ARG A 21 0.85 -11.19 -19.23
N SER A 22 0.84 -9.86 -19.18
CA SER A 22 1.21 -9.01 -20.31
C SER A 22 2.70 -8.71 -20.43
N VAL A 23 3.43 -8.65 -19.31
CA VAL A 23 4.84 -8.26 -19.31
C VAL A 23 5.72 -9.49 -19.31
N ALA A 24 6.44 -9.79 -20.39
CA ALA A 24 7.38 -10.92 -20.43
C ALA A 24 8.65 -10.66 -19.61
N ASN A 25 9.20 -9.44 -19.68
CA ASN A 25 10.40 -9.05 -18.95
C ASN A 25 10.11 -8.91 -17.44
N ARG A 26 10.94 -9.56 -16.62
CA ARG A 26 10.82 -9.60 -15.16
C ARG A 26 11.95 -8.86 -14.45
N SER A 27 12.68 -7.98 -15.13
CA SER A 27 13.69 -7.15 -14.49
C SER A 27 13.06 -6.14 -13.52
N ARG A 28 13.85 -5.67 -12.56
CA ARG A 28 13.39 -4.67 -11.58
C ARG A 28 12.96 -3.37 -12.26
N GLU A 29 13.68 -2.95 -13.29
CA GLU A 29 13.46 -1.70 -14.04
C GLU A 29 12.11 -1.70 -14.74
N VAL A 30 11.57 -2.87 -15.08
CA VAL A 30 10.26 -3.00 -15.73
C VAL A 30 9.17 -3.17 -14.69
N ILE A 31 9.30 -4.12 -13.76
CA ILE A 31 8.23 -4.48 -12.83
C ILE A 31 8.01 -3.40 -11.76
N LEU A 32 9.07 -2.77 -11.27
CA LEU A 32 8.99 -1.81 -10.16
C LEU A 32 8.19 -0.55 -10.53
N PRO A 33 8.37 0.06 -11.72
CA PRO A 33 7.49 1.14 -12.18
C PRO A 33 6.02 0.70 -12.30
N PHE A 34 5.73 -0.47 -12.87
CA PHE A 34 4.36 -0.96 -12.99
C PHE A 34 3.70 -1.16 -11.62
N TYR A 35 4.43 -1.73 -10.66
CA TYR A 35 3.93 -1.87 -9.29
C TYR A 35 3.63 -0.50 -8.68
N SER A 36 4.56 0.44 -8.79
CA SER A 36 4.47 1.77 -8.18
C SER A 36 3.35 2.62 -8.79
N ALA A 37 3.12 2.52 -10.10
CA ALA A 37 2.11 3.31 -10.81
C ALA A 37 0.71 2.71 -10.71
N PHE A 38 0.55 1.38 -10.78
CA PHE A 38 -0.77 0.76 -10.94
C PHE A 38 -1.24 -0.04 -9.73
N VAL A 39 -0.34 -0.60 -8.93
CA VAL A 39 -0.71 -1.48 -7.81
C VAL A 39 -0.67 -0.73 -6.49
N ARG A 40 0.38 0.06 -6.28
CA ARG A 40 0.63 0.82 -5.06
C ARG A 40 -0.47 1.84 -4.74
N PRO A 41 -1.05 2.60 -5.70
CA PRO A 41 -2.12 3.54 -5.38
C PRO A 41 -3.36 2.87 -4.79
N HIS A 42 -3.70 1.64 -5.21
CA HIS A 42 -4.81 0.89 -4.63
C HIS A 42 -4.59 0.51 -3.16
N GLN A 43 -3.33 0.45 -2.70
CA GLN A 43 -3.00 0.16 -1.31
C GLN A 43 -2.90 1.43 -0.44
N GLU A 44 -2.58 2.57 -1.05
CA GLU A 44 -2.28 3.83 -0.33
C GLU A 44 -3.42 4.85 -0.39
N TYR A 45 -4.26 4.80 -1.42
CA TYR A 45 -5.41 5.69 -1.58
C TYR A 45 -6.25 5.67 -0.32
N CYS A 46 -6.52 6.82 0.31
CA CYS A 46 -7.31 6.98 1.54
C CYS A 46 -6.79 6.22 2.78
N VAL A 47 -5.51 5.82 2.86
CA VAL A 47 -4.96 5.05 4.01
C VAL A 47 -5.25 5.68 5.38
N GLN A 48 -5.37 7.01 5.45
CA GLN A 48 -5.76 7.76 6.65
C GLN A 48 -7.21 7.48 7.09
N LEU A 49 -8.12 7.28 6.13
CA LEU A 49 -9.56 7.07 6.36
C LEU A 49 -9.93 5.60 6.58
N TRP A 50 -9.33 4.67 5.82
CA TRP A 50 -9.59 3.23 5.98
C TRP A 50 -8.46 2.45 6.63
N SER A 51 -7.61 3.15 7.38
CA SER A 51 -6.54 2.62 8.21
C SER A 51 -6.94 1.28 8.83
N PRO A 52 -6.40 0.15 8.33
CA PRO A 52 -6.71 -1.14 8.89
C PRO A 52 -6.12 -1.22 10.29
N GLN A 53 -6.99 -1.19 11.30
CA GLN A 53 -6.60 -1.30 12.70
C GLN A 53 -6.19 -2.73 13.05
N HIS A 54 -6.71 -3.70 12.31
CA HIS A 54 -6.42 -5.12 12.52
C HIS A 54 -5.20 -5.57 11.71
N ARG A 55 -4.29 -6.29 12.37
CA ARG A 55 -3.11 -6.91 11.75
C ARG A 55 -3.46 -7.77 10.52
N LYS A 56 -4.58 -8.49 10.56
CA LYS A 56 -5.06 -9.35 9.46
C LYS A 56 -5.24 -8.57 8.14
N ASP A 57 -5.72 -7.33 8.23
CA ASP A 57 -5.93 -6.48 7.06
C ASP A 57 -4.62 -5.92 6.52
N MET A 58 -3.70 -5.56 7.41
CA MET A 58 -2.35 -5.14 7.02
C MET A 58 -1.62 -6.29 6.31
N ASP A 59 -1.68 -7.50 6.87
CA ASP A 59 -1.09 -8.70 6.29
C ASP A 59 -1.67 -8.99 4.89
N LEU A 60 -2.98 -8.79 4.71
CA LEU A 60 -3.65 -8.99 3.43
C LEU A 60 -3.10 -8.06 2.34
N LEU A 61 -2.96 -6.77 2.66
CA LEU A 61 -2.42 -5.78 1.73
C LEU A 61 -0.92 -5.99 1.49
N GLU A 62 -0.17 -6.35 2.53
CA GLU A 62 1.27 -6.59 2.39
C GLU A 62 1.56 -7.83 1.53
N ARG A 63 0.70 -8.86 1.57
CA ARG A 63 0.80 -10.01 0.64
C ARG A 63 0.79 -9.58 -0.82
N VAL A 64 0.08 -8.51 -1.19
CA VAL A 64 0.09 -7.98 -2.55
C VAL A 64 1.47 -7.42 -2.91
N GLN A 65 2.09 -6.66 -2.00
CA GLN A 65 3.45 -6.15 -2.17
C GLN A 65 4.46 -7.31 -2.29
N ARG A 66 4.36 -8.32 -1.42
CA ARG A 66 5.20 -9.52 -1.47
C ARG A 66 5.05 -10.29 -2.78
N ARG A 67 3.84 -10.34 -3.32
CA ARG A 67 3.59 -10.99 -4.61
C ARG A 67 4.22 -10.22 -5.76
N ALA A 68 4.22 -8.90 -5.71
CA ALA A 68 4.86 -8.07 -6.72
C ALA A 68 6.39 -8.22 -6.70
N THR A 69 7.01 -8.18 -5.51
CA THR A 69 8.48 -8.33 -5.40
C THR A 69 8.95 -9.74 -5.79
N LYS A 70 8.13 -10.78 -5.56
CA LYS A 70 8.40 -12.15 -6.05
C LYS A 70 8.37 -12.29 -7.57
N MET A 71 7.80 -11.34 -8.31
CA MET A 71 7.80 -11.39 -9.78
C MET A 71 9.11 -10.91 -10.40
N ILE A 72 9.97 -10.26 -9.61
CA ILE A 72 11.24 -9.71 -10.07
C ILE A 72 12.31 -10.80 -10.02
N ARG A 73 12.96 -11.04 -11.16
CA ARG A 73 14.07 -12.01 -11.26
C ARG A 73 15.32 -11.53 -10.53
N GLY A 74 16.09 -12.46 -9.99
CA GLY A 74 17.36 -12.18 -9.30
C GLY A 74 17.20 -11.97 -7.80
N LEU A 75 15.97 -11.87 -7.30
CA LEU A 75 15.68 -11.66 -5.89
C LEU A 75 15.22 -12.94 -5.20
N GLU A 76 15.12 -14.09 -5.88
CA GLU A 76 14.44 -15.29 -5.38
C GLU A 76 14.96 -15.74 -4.01
N HIS A 77 16.28 -15.68 -3.82
CA HIS A 77 17.02 -16.10 -2.62
C HIS A 77 16.82 -15.19 -1.40
N LEU A 78 16.34 -13.96 -1.61
CA LEU A 78 16.22 -12.96 -0.56
C LEU A 78 14.95 -13.15 0.26
N SER A 79 15.06 -12.81 1.55
CA SER A 79 13.90 -12.71 2.43
C SER A 79 12.94 -11.61 1.95
N CYS A 80 11.73 -11.59 2.51
CA CYS A 80 10.76 -10.57 2.17
C CYS A 80 11.26 -9.16 2.51
N GLU A 81 11.91 -8.99 3.66
CA GLU A 81 12.43 -7.70 4.11
C GLU A 81 13.64 -7.26 3.28
N ASP A 82 14.54 -8.19 2.96
CA ASP A 82 15.71 -7.91 2.12
C ASP A 82 15.30 -7.47 0.71
N LYS A 83 14.27 -8.11 0.12
CA LYS A 83 13.68 -7.69 -1.17
C LYS A 83 13.22 -6.25 -1.15
N LEU A 84 12.56 -5.84 -0.06
CA LEU A 84 12.07 -4.48 0.08
C LEU A 84 13.23 -3.50 0.20
N ARG A 85 14.27 -3.84 0.98
CA ARG A 85 15.48 -3.03 1.12
C ARG A 85 16.20 -2.86 -0.23
N GLU A 86 16.42 -3.94 -0.95
CA GLU A 86 17.11 -3.91 -2.24
C GLU A 86 16.35 -3.12 -3.31
N LEU A 87 15.02 -3.22 -3.30
CA LEU A 87 14.15 -2.47 -4.21
C LEU A 87 13.89 -1.02 -3.77
N GLY A 88 14.43 -0.58 -2.62
CA GLY A 88 14.15 0.74 -2.06
C GLY A 88 12.67 0.96 -1.69
N LEU A 89 11.92 -0.12 -1.46
CA LEU A 89 10.50 -0.07 -1.13
C LEU A 89 10.29 -0.02 0.39
N SER A 90 9.37 0.83 0.84
CA SER A 90 8.94 0.85 2.24
C SER A 90 7.88 -0.22 2.51
N SER A 91 7.89 -0.79 3.72
CA SER A 91 6.82 -1.66 4.20
C SER A 91 5.49 -0.90 4.24
N LEU A 92 4.38 -1.62 4.19
CA LEU A 92 3.06 -0.98 4.26
C LEU A 92 2.86 -0.26 5.59
N GLU A 93 3.31 -0.86 6.69
CA GLU A 93 3.23 -0.29 8.03
C GLU A 93 4.00 1.03 8.14
N LYS A 94 5.22 1.09 7.62
CA LYS A 94 6.02 2.33 7.62
C LYS A 94 5.34 3.44 6.81
N ARG A 95 4.79 3.10 5.65
CA ARG A 95 4.07 4.05 4.78
C ARG A 95 2.80 4.58 5.45
N LYS A 96 2.05 3.71 6.14
CA LYS A 96 0.88 4.07 6.95
C LYS A 96 1.25 5.01 8.10
N LEU A 97 2.30 4.68 8.86
CA LEU A 97 2.78 5.52 9.96
C LEU A 97 3.10 6.93 9.45
N GLN A 98 3.81 7.03 8.32
CA GLN A 98 4.09 8.32 7.70
C GLN A 98 2.81 9.07 7.31
N GLY A 99 1.83 8.42 6.70
CA GLY A 99 0.53 9.03 6.36
C GLY A 99 -0.23 9.54 7.59
N ASN A 100 -0.21 8.79 8.70
CA ASN A 100 -0.82 9.18 9.96
C ASN A 100 -0.12 10.39 10.58
N LEU A 101 1.22 10.40 10.59
CA LEU A 101 2.00 11.53 11.13
C LEU A 101 1.76 12.82 10.33
N ILE A 102 1.66 12.72 9.00
CA ILE A 102 1.31 13.86 8.14
C ILE A 102 -0.09 14.39 8.50
N MET A 103 -1.07 13.51 8.69
CA MET A 103 -2.43 13.90 9.08
C MET A 103 -2.46 14.62 10.43
N VAL A 104 -1.78 14.06 11.44
CA VAL A 104 -1.68 14.66 12.78
C VAL A 104 -1.01 16.03 12.69
N PHE A 105 0.08 16.15 11.93
CA PHE A 105 0.76 17.43 11.74
C PHE A 105 -0.15 18.48 11.09
N GLN A 106 -0.87 18.10 10.03
CA GLN A 106 -1.83 18.99 9.36
C GLN A 106 -2.95 19.45 10.30
N TYR A 107 -3.47 18.55 11.14
CA TYR A 107 -4.46 18.88 12.16
C TYR A 107 -3.91 19.88 13.18
N LEU A 108 -2.71 19.62 13.73
CA LEU A 108 -2.04 20.51 14.69
C LEU A 108 -1.71 21.89 14.09
N LYS A 109 -1.47 21.98 12.78
CA LYS A 109 -1.23 23.24 12.08
C LYS A 109 -2.49 23.96 11.64
N GLY A 110 -3.68 23.43 11.96
CA GLY A 110 -4.95 24.04 11.59
C GLY A 110 -5.21 24.06 10.07
N ALA A 111 -4.51 23.22 9.31
CA ALA A 111 -4.71 23.10 7.85
C ALA A 111 -6.09 22.50 7.51
N TYR A 112 -6.69 21.78 8.45
CA TYR A 112 -8.11 21.44 8.46
C TYR A 112 -8.84 22.46 9.34
N SER A 113 -9.05 23.68 8.83
CA SER A 113 -9.74 24.72 9.57
C SER A 113 -11.23 24.40 9.71
N ARG A 114 -11.67 24.17 10.95
CA ARG A 114 -13.02 24.44 11.48
C ARG A 114 -14.27 23.78 10.86
N ASP A 115 -14.14 22.70 10.09
CA ASP A 115 -15.28 21.80 9.81
C ASP A 115 -15.19 20.46 10.59
N GLY A 116 -14.21 20.35 11.49
CA GLY A 116 -13.91 19.12 12.25
C GLY A 116 -14.86 18.82 13.42
N GLU A 117 -15.68 19.78 13.85
CA GLU A 117 -16.66 19.56 14.92
C GLU A 117 -17.86 18.73 14.45
N GLU A 118 -18.12 18.66 13.13
CA GLU A 118 -19.25 17.93 12.56
C GLU A 118 -18.95 16.43 12.30
N LEU A 119 -17.67 16.04 12.26
CA LEU A 119 -17.25 14.67 11.91
C LEU A 119 -17.41 13.64 13.03
N PHE A 120 -17.68 14.07 14.27
CA PHE A 120 -17.83 13.19 15.43
C PHE A 120 -19.18 13.32 16.16
N ILE A 121 -20.15 14.05 15.60
CA ILE A 121 -21.51 14.04 16.13
C ILE A 121 -22.19 12.76 15.63
N ARG A 122 -22.30 11.75 16.51
CA ARG A 122 -23.24 10.64 16.34
C ARG A 122 -24.63 11.18 16.73
N GLU A 123 -25.55 11.24 15.77
CA GLU A 123 -26.98 11.09 16.07
C GLU A 123 -27.29 9.64 16.48
#